data_AF-A0A7Y4U6R3-F1
#
_entry.id   AF-A0A7Y4U6R3-F1
#
_cell.length_a   1.000
_cell.length_b   1.000
_cell.length_c   1.000
_cell.angle_alpha   90.00
_cell.angle_beta   90.00
_cell.angle_gamma   90.00
#
_symmetry.space_group_name_H-M   'P 1'
#
loop_
_entity.id
_entity.type
_entity.pdbx_description
1 polymer ?
#
loop_
_entity_poly.entity_id
_entity_poly.type
_entity_poly.pdbx_seq_one_letter_code
_entity_poly.pdbx_strand_id
1 'polypeptide(L)'
;MSTTKNPPSRRALLQERIRALEAAEGQLQTMQPADADGQQRKAQLLRGIAEQKEVCRQELQLREAYIRATSKEQQARIWMKLRTLRARHPELYGSSRVADPCVPCRQSESRQMKEQNIRDHLVSGMKELNTSKCPGGGLRFKYRHNTTDNEYRMPPSHWQPTSADGKKPEQSRSMDYQLKPNVKPSEAIDSLFHGDDCPVVIECMTAIDLLYYRALLATLGPQKFDELFKDGIRIAPNKGPIQKYYTVECRPNRASLQKGDWVYFYNHPDYLNRHGQSLNRAFQGENAIVTGNNKYAGFGVLESSNARMRQELFDAYNLPPKKYDPVTKQYVYNQEADKKYPPLTDPDTIPGLTAPRGDCKGEVDPVVTPNMDEIP
;
A
#
# COMPACT_ATOMS: atom_id res chain seq x y z
N MET A 1 19.51 -28.77 13.61
CA MET A 1 20.56 -27.75 13.77
C MET A 1 20.59 -26.91 12.49
N SER A 2 19.99 -25.73 12.52
CA SER A 2 20.01 -24.80 11.38
C SER A 2 21.36 -24.12 11.33
N THR A 3 22.15 -24.38 10.30
CA THR A 3 23.42 -23.69 10.07
C THR A 3 23.12 -22.31 9.53
N THR A 4 23.19 -21.30 10.38
CA THR A 4 23.14 -19.90 9.96
C THR A 4 24.38 -19.61 9.10
N LYS A 5 24.24 -19.70 7.79
CA LYS A 5 25.29 -19.27 6.86
C LYS A 5 25.50 -17.78 7.05
N ASN A 6 26.73 -17.39 7.42
CA ASN A 6 27.10 -15.99 7.45
C ASN A 6 26.82 -15.35 6.07
N PRO A 7 26.33 -14.10 6.04
CA PRO A 7 26.09 -13.41 4.79
C PRO A 7 27.39 -13.31 3.98
N PRO A 8 27.31 -13.39 2.64
CA PRO A 8 28.48 -13.31 1.78
C PRO A 8 29.19 -11.96 1.98
N SER A 9 30.53 -11.99 2.02
CA SER A 9 31.32 -10.77 2.10
C SER A 9 31.06 -9.89 0.87
N ARG A 10 31.23 -8.56 1.01
CA ARG A 10 31.11 -7.64 -0.14
C ARG A 10 32.07 -7.98 -1.27
N ARG A 11 33.24 -8.57 -0.96
CA ARG A 11 34.17 -9.10 -1.96
C ARG A 11 33.53 -10.22 -2.78
N ALA A 12 32.89 -11.18 -2.11
CA ALA A 12 32.19 -12.28 -2.76
C ALA A 12 31.04 -11.77 -3.65
N LEU A 13 30.27 -10.79 -3.17
CA LEU A 13 29.20 -10.16 -3.95
C LEU A 13 29.71 -9.45 -5.22
N LEU A 14 30.84 -8.72 -5.13
CA LEU A 14 31.45 -8.08 -6.30
C LEU A 14 31.94 -9.11 -7.34
N GLN A 15 32.57 -10.19 -6.88
CA GLN A 15 33.02 -11.28 -7.74
C GLN A 15 31.84 -12.00 -8.41
N GLU A 16 30.76 -12.24 -7.67
CA GLU A 16 29.54 -12.82 -8.21
C GLU A 16 28.89 -11.90 -9.25
N ARG A 17 28.82 -10.60 -8.98
CA ARG A 17 28.31 -9.62 -9.94
C ARG A 17 29.15 -9.57 -11.22
N ILE A 18 30.48 -9.61 -11.12
CA ILE A 18 31.37 -9.67 -12.29
C ILE A 18 31.08 -10.93 -13.12
N ARG A 19 30.96 -12.11 -12.48
CA ARG A 19 30.61 -13.36 -13.18
C ARG A 19 29.25 -13.28 -13.88
N ALA A 20 28.25 -12.70 -13.22
CA ALA A 20 26.93 -12.51 -13.81
C ALA A 20 26.97 -11.59 -15.04
N LEU A 21 27.76 -10.50 -14.97
CA LEU A 21 27.95 -9.59 -16.09
C LEU A 21 28.71 -10.25 -17.25
N GLU A 22 29.71 -11.10 -16.96
CA GLU A 22 30.43 -11.89 -17.97
C GLU A 22 29.52 -12.91 -18.66
N ALA A 23 28.63 -13.56 -17.90
CA ALA A 23 27.64 -14.46 -18.48
C ALA A 23 26.64 -13.72 -19.38
N ALA A 24 26.13 -12.56 -18.94
CA ALA A 24 25.21 -11.72 -19.72
C ALA A 24 25.87 -11.18 -21.00
N GLU A 25 27.15 -10.77 -20.92
CA GLU A 25 27.94 -10.38 -22.08
C GLU A 25 28.05 -11.52 -23.10
N GLY A 26 28.38 -12.73 -22.64
CA GLY A 26 28.47 -13.92 -23.49
C GLY A 26 27.13 -14.25 -24.18
N GLN A 27 26.02 -14.16 -23.45
CA GLN A 27 24.68 -14.33 -24.02
C GLN A 27 24.35 -13.28 -25.08
N LEU A 28 24.64 -12.00 -24.81
CA LEU A 28 24.39 -10.94 -25.78
C LEU A 28 25.26 -11.08 -27.02
N GLN A 29 26.51 -11.54 -26.88
CA GLN A 29 27.41 -11.73 -28.01
C GLN A 29 26.87 -12.77 -29.02
N THR A 30 26.22 -13.84 -28.56
CA THR A 30 25.67 -14.88 -29.44
C THR A 30 24.35 -14.48 -30.09
N MET A 31 23.63 -13.49 -29.56
CA MET A 31 22.38 -13.00 -30.17
C MET A 31 22.63 -12.38 -31.54
N GLN A 32 21.86 -12.79 -32.54
CA GLN A 32 21.84 -12.19 -33.88
C GLN A 32 20.60 -11.28 -33.99
N PRO A 33 20.77 -9.94 -33.99
CA PRO A 33 19.66 -9.02 -34.16
C PRO A 33 19.05 -9.14 -35.57
N ALA A 34 17.73 -9.02 -35.67
CA ALA A 34 17.01 -9.12 -36.95
C ALA A 34 17.14 -7.86 -37.82
N ASP A 35 17.51 -6.73 -37.23
CA ASP A 35 17.56 -5.42 -37.86
C ASP A 35 18.66 -4.51 -37.26
N ALA A 36 18.86 -3.36 -37.91
CA ALA A 36 19.84 -2.36 -37.50
C ALA A 36 19.57 -1.80 -36.08
N ASP A 37 18.31 -1.59 -35.73
CA ASP A 37 17.89 -1.12 -34.41
C ASP A 37 18.25 -2.12 -33.31
N GLY A 38 18.04 -3.42 -33.57
CA GLY A 38 18.46 -4.51 -32.71
C GLY A 38 19.98 -4.56 -32.54
N GLN A 39 20.74 -4.27 -33.59
CA GLN A 39 22.19 -4.20 -33.52
C GLN A 39 22.69 -3.00 -32.70
N GLN A 40 22.04 -1.84 -32.85
CA GLN A 40 22.32 -0.67 -32.02
C GLN A 40 22.00 -0.91 -30.54
N ARG A 41 20.84 -1.52 -30.24
CA ARG A 41 20.46 -1.91 -28.86
C ARG A 41 21.46 -2.89 -28.24
N LYS A 42 21.85 -3.94 -28.98
CA LYS A 42 22.89 -4.90 -28.55
C LYS A 42 24.20 -4.17 -28.22
N ALA A 43 24.66 -3.28 -29.09
CA ALA A 43 25.89 -2.51 -28.87
C ALA A 43 25.80 -1.60 -27.63
N GLN A 44 24.64 -0.98 -27.38
CA GLN A 44 24.42 -0.15 -26.19
C GLN A 44 24.44 -0.99 -24.90
N LEU A 45 23.81 -2.16 -24.89
CA LEU A 45 23.82 -3.08 -23.75
C LEU A 45 25.23 -3.60 -23.45
N LEU A 46 26.00 -3.96 -24.49
CA LEU A 46 27.39 -4.41 -24.32
C LEU A 46 28.27 -3.31 -23.72
N ARG A 47 28.11 -2.04 -24.15
CA ARG A 47 28.81 -0.90 -23.53
C ARG A 47 28.45 -0.74 -22.06
N GLY A 48 27.15 -0.82 -21.72
CA GLY A 48 26.70 -0.75 -20.33
C GLY A 48 27.28 -1.88 -19.48
N ILE A 49 27.33 -3.11 -19.98
CA ILE A 49 27.93 -4.24 -19.26
C ILE A 49 29.43 -4.03 -19.04
N ALA A 50 30.17 -3.58 -20.07
CA ALA A 50 31.60 -3.31 -19.97
C ALA A 50 31.91 -2.25 -18.89
N GLU A 51 31.14 -1.15 -18.87
CA GLU A 51 31.26 -0.10 -17.85
C GLU A 51 30.99 -0.65 -16.44
N GLN A 52 29.89 -1.41 -16.27
CA GLN A 52 29.56 -2.01 -14.97
C GLN A 52 30.65 -2.97 -14.45
N LYS A 53 31.24 -3.77 -15.34
CA LYS A 53 32.35 -4.68 -14.99
C LYS A 53 33.56 -3.89 -14.51
N GLU A 54 33.91 -2.82 -15.20
CA GLU A 54 35.07 -2.00 -14.87
C GLU A 54 34.91 -1.35 -13.49
N VAL A 55 33.75 -0.77 -13.18
CA VAL A 55 33.48 -0.19 -11.86
C VAL A 55 33.58 -1.24 -10.76
N CYS A 56 33.03 -2.44 -10.97
CA CYS A 56 33.12 -3.53 -10.01
C CYS A 56 34.57 -3.96 -9.75
N ARG A 57 35.41 -4.01 -10.80
CA ARG A 57 36.84 -4.34 -10.70
C ARG A 57 37.62 -3.24 -9.97
N GLN A 58 37.35 -1.97 -10.26
CA GLN A 58 37.95 -0.85 -9.56
C GLN A 58 37.60 -0.84 -8.07
N GLU A 59 36.34 -1.12 -7.70
CA GLU A 59 35.95 -1.23 -6.29
C GLU A 59 36.69 -2.38 -5.60
N LEU A 60 36.79 -3.53 -6.25
CA LEU A 60 37.51 -4.69 -5.73
C LEU A 60 38.99 -4.38 -5.47
N GLN A 61 39.68 -3.76 -6.43
CA GLN A 61 41.07 -3.34 -6.29
C GLN A 61 41.27 -2.34 -5.14
N LEU A 62 40.39 -1.34 -5.03
CA LEU A 62 40.44 -0.37 -3.94
C LEU A 62 40.25 -1.02 -2.57
N ARG A 63 39.36 -2.03 -2.47
CA ARG A 63 39.16 -2.79 -1.23
C ARG A 63 40.39 -3.63 -0.88
N GLU A 64 41.01 -4.28 -1.85
CA GLU A 64 42.25 -5.03 -1.63
C GLU A 64 43.43 -4.11 -1.25
N ALA A 65 43.49 -2.91 -1.82
CA ALA A 65 44.44 -1.88 -1.41
C ALA A 65 44.18 -1.41 0.03
N TYR A 66 42.91 -1.21 0.41
CA TYR A 66 42.54 -0.80 1.77
C TYR A 66 42.99 -1.82 2.82
N ILE A 67 42.82 -3.12 2.54
CA ILE A 67 43.26 -4.21 3.42
C ILE A 67 44.79 -4.25 3.56
N ARG A 68 45.53 -3.94 2.49
CA ARG A 68 47.00 -3.94 2.46
C ARG A 68 47.63 -2.65 2.98
N ALA A 69 46.85 -1.61 3.24
CA ALA A 69 47.35 -0.32 3.69
C ALA A 69 48.02 -0.45 5.07
N THR A 70 49.23 0.09 5.21
CA THR A 70 50.03 0.01 6.44
C THR A 70 49.86 1.22 7.35
N SER A 71 49.11 2.24 6.91
CA SER A 71 48.82 3.45 7.71
C SER A 71 47.37 3.92 7.57
N LYS A 72 46.89 4.64 8.58
CA LYS A 72 45.57 5.28 8.59
C LYS A 72 45.42 6.31 7.45
N GLU A 73 46.50 7.00 7.10
CA GLU A 73 46.49 7.97 6.02
C GLU A 73 46.30 7.30 4.65
N GLN A 74 46.96 6.17 4.41
CA GLN A 74 46.74 5.36 3.20
C GLN A 74 45.29 4.86 3.13
N GLN A 75 44.75 4.35 4.24
CA GLN A 75 43.36 3.92 4.33
C GLN A 75 42.39 5.07 4.01
N ALA A 76 42.59 6.26 4.58
CA ALA A 76 41.75 7.43 4.32
C ALA A 76 41.76 7.85 2.85
N ARG A 77 42.93 7.87 2.20
CA ARG A 77 43.06 8.17 0.76
C ARG A 77 42.31 7.16 -0.10
N ILE A 78 42.42 5.86 0.22
CA ILE A 78 41.73 4.79 -0.51
C ILE A 78 40.21 4.87 -0.30
N TRP A 79 39.78 5.18 0.92
CA TRP A 79 38.37 5.36 1.26
C TRP A 79 37.74 6.53 0.49
N MET A 80 38.45 7.64 0.33
CA MET A 80 37.99 8.76 -0.50
C MET A 80 37.83 8.38 -1.98
N LYS A 81 38.72 7.53 -2.52
CA LYS A 81 38.58 6.99 -3.89
C LYS A 81 37.35 6.09 -4.01
N LEU A 82 37.09 5.22 -3.03
CA LEU A 82 35.87 4.40 -2.99
C LEU A 82 34.61 5.28 -2.99
N ARG A 83 34.56 6.29 -2.12
CA ARG A 83 33.42 7.21 -2.05
C ARG A 83 33.17 7.93 -3.37
N THR A 84 34.23 8.40 -4.03
CA THR A 84 34.16 9.06 -5.33
C THR A 84 33.64 8.11 -6.42
N LEU A 85 34.15 6.88 -6.47
CA LEU A 85 33.71 5.87 -7.43
C LEU A 85 32.21 5.57 -7.29
N ARG A 86 31.73 5.41 -6.05
CA ARG A 86 30.31 5.14 -5.78
C ARG A 86 29.39 6.32 -6.10
N ALA A 87 29.86 7.53 -5.87
CA ALA A 87 29.10 8.74 -6.20
C ALA A 87 28.91 8.91 -7.71
N ARG A 88 29.86 8.43 -8.52
CA ARG A 88 29.78 8.49 -10.00
C ARG A 88 28.88 7.43 -10.61
N HIS A 89 28.65 6.33 -9.91
CA HIS A 89 27.91 5.17 -10.45
C HIS A 89 26.75 4.72 -9.55
N PRO A 90 25.83 5.62 -9.14
CA PRO A 90 24.74 5.29 -8.23
C PRO A 90 23.85 4.12 -8.71
N GLU A 91 23.72 3.94 -10.03
CA GLU A 91 22.98 2.86 -10.68
C GLU A 91 23.50 1.45 -10.34
N LEU A 92 24.80 1.33 -10.04
CA LEU A 92 25.42 0.06 -9.67
C LEU A 92 25.21 -0.33 -8.21
N TYR A 93 24.81 0.63 -7.38
CA TYR A 93 24.67 0.44 -5.94
C TYR A 93 23.21 0.41 -5.49
N GLY A 94 22.26 0.47 -6.44
CA GLY A 94 20.87 0.81 -6.15
C GLY A 94 20.78 2.24 -5.63
N SER A 95 19.59 2.84 -5.64
CA SER A 95 19.40 4.17 -5.05
C SER A 95 19.91 4.17 -3.60
N SER A 96 21.03 4.87 -3.42
CA SER A 96 21.71 5.29 -2.19
C SER A 96 22.36 4.24 -1.26
N ARG A 97 23.65 4.02 -1.53
CA ARG A 97 24.81 4.09 -0.59
C ARG A 97 25.35 2.79 -0.01
N VAL A 98 26.19 2.11 -0.80
CA VAL A 98 27.33 1.38 -0.24
C VAL A 98 28.41 2.41 0.11
N ALA A 99 28.39 2.98 1.31
CA ALA A 99 29.56 3.46 2.04
C ALA A 99 29.56 2.68 3.35
N ASP A 100 30.71 2.44 3.98
CA ASP A 100 30.79 1.71 5.25
C ASP A 100 29.64 2.15 6.18
N PRO A 101 28.79 1.27 6.74
CA PRO A 101 27.51 1.69 7.29
C PRO A 101 27.71 2.50 8.57
N CYS A 102 27.84 3.81 8.36
CA CYS A 102 27.48 4.87 9.28
C CYS A 102 26.16 4.48 9.94
N VAL A 103 26.06 4.59 11.26
CA VAL A 103 24.83 4.28 12.03
C VAL A 103 23.56 4.89 11.38
N PRO A 104 23.58 6.15 10.88
CA PRO A 104 22.54 6.73 10.02
C PRO A 104 22.14 5.93 8.75
N CYS A 105 23.07 5.22 8.10
CA CYS A 105 22.79 4.42 6.90
C CYS A 105 22.16 3.06 7.22
N ARG A 106 22.50 2.42 8.36
CA ARG A 106 21.72 1.24 8.83
C ARG A 106 20.30 1.63 9.20
N GLN A 107 20.13 2.81 9.79
CA GLN A 107 18.82 3.35 10.12
C GLN A 107 18.01 3.65 8.84
N SER A 108 18.63 4.17 7.76
CA SER A 108 17.92 4.40 6.50
C SER A 108 17.56 3.10 5.75
N GLU A 109 18.46 2.12 5.67
CA GLU A 109 18.16 0.81 5.04
C GLU A 109 17.10 0.05 5.84
N SER A 110 17.18 0.07 7.17
CA SER A 110 16.16 -0.52 8.03
C SER A 110 14.83 0.22 7.92
N ARG A 111 14.83 1.55 7.75
CA ARG A 111 13.62 2.35 7.52
C ARG A 111 12.99 2.01 6.18
N GLN A 112 13.77 1.96 5.10
CA GLN A 112 13.26 1.64 3.76
C GLN A 112 12.72 0.20 3.67
N MET A 113 13.44 -0.77 4.24
CA MET A 113 12.95 -2.15 4.29
C MET A 113 11.68 -2.28 5.13
N LYS A 114 11.60 -1.55 6.25
CA LYS A 114 10.38 -1.50 7.09
C LYS A 114 9.21 -0.87 6.34
N GLU A 115 9.43 0.24 5.66
CA GLU A 115 8.40 0.88 4.82
C GLU A 115 7.93 -0.07 3.71
N GLN A 116 8.87 -0.75 3.04
CA GLN A 116 8.56 -1.72 2.00
C GLN A 116 7.73 -2.89 2.55
N ASN A 117 8.08 -3.42 3.73
CA ASN A 117 7.30 -4.46 4.39
C ASN A 117 5.88 -3.99 4.72
N ILE A 118 5.71 -2.77 5.24
CA ILE A 118 4.39 -2.18 5.51
C ILE A 118 3.59 -2.11 4.21
N ARG A 119 4.18 -1.55 3.13
CA ARG A 119 3.54 -1.43 1.82
C ARG A 119 3.12 -2.79 1.25
N ASP A 120 3.98 -3.78 1.35
CA ASP A 120 3.67 -5.15 0.91
C ASP A 120 2.54 -5.75 1.73
N HIS A 121 2.51 -5.52 3.05
CA HIS A 121 1.43 -5.97 3.92
C HIS A 121 0.11 -5.22 3.70
N LEU A 122 0.13 -3.93 3.33
CA LEU A 122 -1.08 -3.21 2.91
C LEU A 122 -1.70 -3.86 1.67
N VAL A 123 -0.87 -4.19 0.68
CA VAL A 123 -1.33 -4.87 -0.55
C VAL A 123 -1.85 -6.28 -0.26
N SER A 124 -1.08 -7.09 0.48
CA SER A 124 -1.52 -8.47 0.80
C SER A 124 -2.75 -8.47 1.70
N GLY A 125 -2.83 -7.53 2.65
CA GLY A 125 -3.98 -7.38 3.53
C GLY A 125 -5.24 -7.01 2.75
N MET A 126 -5.18 -6.12 1.76
CA MET A 126 -6.35 -5.77 0.94
C MET A 126 -6.87 -7.00 0.19
N LYS A 127 -5.96 -7.82 -0.35
CA LYS A 127 -6.32 -9.10 -0.95
C LYS A 127 -6.99 -10.03 0.06
N GLU A 128 -6.45 -10.12 1.28
CA GLU A 128 -7.02 -10.92 2.37
C GLU A 128 -8.42 -10.46 2.77
N LEU A 129 -8.66 -9.16 2.93
CA LEU A 129 -9.99 -8.60 3.21
C LEU A 129 -11.00 -9.04 2.14
N ASN A 130 -10.62 -9.03 0.87
CA ASN A 130 -11.50 -9.35 -0.25
C ASN A 130 -11.74 -10.85 -0.46
N THR A 131 -10.88 -11.73 0.08
CA THR A 131 -10.89 -13.16 -0.28
C THR A 131 -11.02 -14.11 0.90
N SER A 132 -10.70 -13.67 2.12
CA SER A 132 -10.80 -14.49 3.33
C SER A 132 -12.22 -15.01 3.56
N LYS A 133 -12.32 -16.23 4.07
CA LYS A 133 -13.57 -16.95 4.27
C LYS A 133 -13.79 -17.27 5.75
N CYS A 134 -15.05 -17.35 6.16
CA CYS A 134 -15.40 -17.95 7.43
C CYS A 134 -15.19 -19.48 7.38
N PRO A 135 -15.04 -20.17 8.53
CA PRO A 135 -14.93 -21.63 8.59
C PRO A 135 -16.08 -22.38 7.89
N GLY A 136 -17.30 -21.82 7.90
CA GLY A 136 -18.48 -22.36 7.21
C GLY A 136 -18.65 -21.90 5.75
N GLY A 137 -17.63 -21.27 5.16
CA GLY A 137 -17.73 -20.62 3.85
C GLY A 137 -18.32 -19.20 3.92
N GLY A 138 -18.42 -18.55 2.76
CA GLY A 138 -18.77 -17.13 2.67
C GLY A 138 -17.62 -16.20 3.05
N LEU A 139 -17.71 -14.92 2.64
CA LEU A 139 -16.67 -13.93 2.92
C LEU A 139 -16.63 -13.58 4.40
N ARG A 140 -15.40 -13.52 4.95
CA ARG A 140 -15.16 -13.08 6.33
C ARG A 140 -15.47 -11.61 6.50
N PHE A 141 -14.91 -10.76 5.64
CA PHE A 141 -15.20 -9.34 5.65
C PHE A 141 -16.32 -9.04 4.66
N LYS A 142 -17.35 -8.34 5.16
CA LYS A 142 -18.48 -7.91 4.34
C LYS A 142 -18.68 -6.42 4.46
N TYR A 143 -19.08 -5.80 3.36
CA TYR A 143 -19.56 -4.43 3.39
C TYR A 143 -20.92 -4.37 4.10
N ARG A 144 -21.14 -3.36 4.95
CA ARG A 144 -22.41 -3.16 5.68
C ARG A 144 -23.66 -3.22 4.81
N HIS A 145 -23.65 -2.58 3.64
CA HIS A 145 -24.81 -2.54 2.76
C HIS A 145 -25.20 -3.92 2.21
N ASN A 146 -24.32 -4.92 2.33
CA ASN A 146 -24.57 -6.32 1.94
C ASN A 146 -25.13 -7.17 3.08
N THR A 147 -25.60 -6.56 4.17
CA THR A 147 -26.11 -7.27 5.35
C THR A 147 -27.59 -7.00 5.59
N THR A 148 -28.30 -7.98 6.17
CA THR A 148 -29.73 -7.89 6.49
C THR A 148 -30.03 -6.90 7.61
N ASP A 149 -29.08 -6.75 8.54
CA ASP A 149 -29.30 -6.00 9.78
C ASP A 149 -28.81 -4.53 9.65
N ASN A 150 -28.17 -4.19 8.52
CA ASN A 150 -27.61 -2.88 8.19
C ASN A 150 -26.79 -2.24 9.34
N GLU A 151 -26.07 -3.07 10.09
CA GLU A 151 -25.23 -2.71 11.23
C GLU A 151 -23.83 -3.27 11.03
N TYR A 152 -22.84 -2.55 11.55
CA TYR A 152 -21.46 -3.03 11.57
C TYR A 152 -21.29 -4.08 12.65
N ARG A 153 -20.28 -4.96 12.51
CA ARG A 153 -20.07 -6.10 13.41
C ARG A 153 -18.59 -6.36 13.61
N MET A 154 -18.15 -6.40 14.87
CA MET A 154 -16.82 -6.83 15.29
C MET A 154 -16.90 -7.95 16.34
N PRO A 155 -15.85 -8.77 16.50
CA PRO A 155 -15.76 -9.82 17.52
C PRO A 155 -16.03 -9.30 18.94
N PRO A 156 -17.15 -9.67 19.60
CA PRO A 156 -17.44 -9.20 20.95
C PRO A 156 -16.43 -9.67 21.99
N SER A 157 -15.66 -10.71 21.70
CA SER A 157 -14.58 -11.19 22.56
C SER A 157 -13.51 -10.12 22.80
N HIS A 158 -13.22 -9.27 21.81
CA HIS A 158 -12.13 -8.30 21.85
C HIS A 158 -12.59 -6.84 21.74
N TRP A 159 -13.74 -6.60 21.11
CA TRP A 159 -14.21 -5.27 20.75
C TRP A 159 -15.51 -4.92 21.46
N GLN A 160 -15.71 -3.63 21.73
CA GLN A 160 -16.97 -3.08 22.21
C GLN A 160 -17.27 -1.74 21.51
N PRO A 161 -18.53 -1.43 21.19
CA PRO A 161 -18.90 -0.16 20.61
C PRO A 161 -18.74 0.95 21.65
N THR A 162 -18.34 2.14 21.19
CA THR A 162 -18.17 3.32 22.05
C THR A 162 -19.50 3.99 22.38
N SER A 163 -20.52 3.81 21.52
CA SER A 163 -21.92 4.11 21.82
C SER A 163 -22.76 2.84 21.62
N ALA A 164 -23.44 2.40 22.67
CA ALA A 164 -24.37 1.29 22.58
C ALA A 164 -25.69 1.78 21.98
N ASP A 165 -25.91 1.53 20.68
CA ASP A 165 -27.15 1.93 19.99
C ASP A 165 -28.33 0.97 20.28
N GLY A 166 -28.18 0.10 21.28
CA GLY A 166 -29.30 -0.47 22.05
C GLY A 166 -29.91 -1.79 21.57
N LYS A 167 -29.23 -2.64 20.77
CA LYS A 167 -29.79 -3.97 20.40
C LYS A 167 -28.86 -5.16 20.65
N LYS A 168 -27.59 -5.07 20.27
CA LYS A 168 -26.57 -6.08 20.58
C LYS A 168 -25.21 -5.41 20.82
N PRO A 169 -24.45 -5.82 21.84
CA PRO A 169 -23.18 -5.20 22.19
C PRO A 169 -22.09 -5.38 21.13
N GLU A 170 -22.22 -6.29 20.17
CA GLU A 170 -21.28 -6.47 19.06
C GLU A 170 -21.60 -5.60 17.82
N GLN A 171 -22.74 -4.90 17.82
CA GLN A 171 -23.26 -4.13 16.70
C GLN A 171 -23.14 -2.61 16.93
N SER A 172 -22.85 -1.86 15.87
CA SER A 172 -22.76 -0.40 15.89
C SER A 172 -23.36 0.20 14.61
N ARG A 173 -24.11 1.31 14.73
CA ARG A 173 -24.58 2.06 13.55
C ARG A 173 -23.54 3.05 13.02
N SER A 174 -22.67 3.53 13.92
CA SER A 174 -21.62 4.51 13.67
C SER A 174 -20.27 3.90 13.29
N MET A 175 -20.11 2.58 13.46
CA MET A 175 -18.83 1.87 13.37
C MET A 175 -17.76 2.43 14.29
N ASP A 176 -18.15 2.71 15.52
CA ASP A 176 -17.22 3.26 16.48
C ASP A 176 -16.96 2.20 17.55
N TYR A 177 -15.84 1.49 17.40
CA TYR A 177 -15.44 0.39 18.28
C TYR A 177 -14.13 0.71 18.97
N GLN A 178 -14.05 0.31 20.23
CA GLN A 178 -12.82 0.35 21.01
C GLN A 178 -12.47 -1.05 21.51
N LEU A 179 -11.18 -1.24 21.72
CA LEU A 179 -10.62 -2.41 22.37
C LEU A 179 -11.19 -2.55 23.79
N LYS A 180 -11.53 -3.78 24.19
CA LYS A 180 -11.93 -4.07 25.57
C LYS A 180 -10.76 -3.92 26.55
N PRO A 181 -11.01 -3.57 27.82
CA PRO A 181 -9.96 -3.54 28.84
C PRO A 181 -9.24 -4.89 28.94
N ASN A 182 -7.92 -4.85 29.14
CA ASN A 182 -7.04 -6.01 29.32
C ASN A 182 -6.91 -6.95 28.11
N VAL A 183 -7.44 -6.59 26.94
CA VAL A 183 -7.19 -7.30 25.69
C VAL A 183 -5.93 -6.72 25.05
N LYS A 184 -5.00 -7.56 24.57
CA LYS A 184 -3.82 -7.05 23.88
C LYS A 184 -4.19 -6.53 22.48
N PRO A 185 -3.63 -5.38 22.06
CA PRO A 185 -3.86 -4.85 20.71
C PRO A 185 -3.61 -5.86 19.59
N SER A 186 -2.51 -6.62 19.66
CA SER A 186 -2.13 -7.61 18.65
C SER A 186 -3.15 -8.75 18.55
N GLU A 187 -3.58 -9.29 19.70
CA GLU A 187 -4.60 -10.34 19.79
C GLU A 187 -5.94 -9.86 19.22
N ALA A 188 -6.34 -8.62 19.52
CA ALA A 188 -7.59 -8.06 19.00
C ALA A 188 -7.58 -7.85 17.48
N ILE A 189 -6.48 -7.36 16.92
CA ILE A 189 -6.36 -7.24 15.46
C ILE A 189 -6.31 -8.61 14.80
N ASP A 190 -5.57 -9.58 15.36
CA ASP A 190 -5.52 -10.92 14.79
C ASP A 190 -6.89 -11.63 14.83
N SER A 191 -7.67 -11.42 15.89
CA SER A 191 -9.02 -12.00 16.01
C SER A 191 -9.98 -11.59 14.89
N LEU A 192 -9.79 -10.41 14.28
CA LEU A 192 -10.61 -9.97 13.14
C LEU A 192 -10.38 -10.84 11.89
N PHE A 193 -9.14 -11.29 11.68
CA PHE A 193 -8.72 -12.06 10.50
C PHE A 193 -8.82 -13.57 10.74
N HIS A 194 -8.58 -14.02 11.97
CA HIS A 194 -8.42 -15.44 12.29
C HIS A 194 -9.35 -15.98 13.39
N GLY A 195 -10.12 -15.13 14.08
CA GLY A 195 -11.01 -15.58 15.18
C GLY A 195 -12.31 -16.21 14.70
N ASP A 196 -13.03 -16.91 15.57
CA ASP A 196 -14.27 -17.61 15.19
C ASP A 196 -15.45 -16.68 14.89
N ASP A 197 -15.41 -15.45 15.42
CA ASP A 197 -16.40 -14.40 15.18
C ASP A 197 -16.38 -13.97 13.70
N CYS A 198 -17.41 -14.39 12.95
CA CYS A 198 -17.50 -14.21 11.50
C CYS A 198 -18.98 -14.15 11.04
N PRO A 199 -19.36 -13.30 10.06
CA PRO A 199 -18.52 -12.33 9.35
C PRO A 199 -18.25 -11.07 10.18
N VAL A 200 -17.14 -10.41 9.87
CA VAL A 200 -16.83 -9.03 10.28
C VAL A 200 -17.45 -8.08 9.26
N VAL A 201 -18.22 -7.11 9.72
CA VAL A 201 -19.00 -6.20 8.85
C VAL A 201 -18.49 -4.78 9.02
N ILE A 202 -17.89 -4.25 7.96
CA ILE A 202 -17.18 -2.95 7.94
C ILE A 202 -17.52 -2.12 6.69
N GLU A 203 -16.83 -1.00 6.51
CA GLU A 203 -16.95 -0.02 5.43
C GLU A 203 -15.55 0.27 4.87
N CYS A 204 -15.45 0.91 3.72
CA CYS A 204 -14.19 1.07 3.01
C CYS A 204 -13.13 1.85 3.81
N MET A 205 -13.52 2.90 4.55
CA MET A 205 -12.54 3.67 5.33
C MET A 205 -11.95 2.85 6.47
N THR A 206 -12.79 2.08 7.16
CA THR A 206 -12.32 1.20 8.24
C THR A 206 -11.52 0.02 7.73
N ALA A 207 -11.82 -0.48 6.53
CA ALA A 207 -10.95 -1.46 5.88
C ALA A 207 -9.53 -0.91 5.77
N ILE A 208 -9.34 0.35 5.36
CA ILE A 208 -8.01 0.99 5.33
C ILE A 208 -7.37 1.06 6.73
N ASP A 209 -8.08 1.56 7.74
CA ASP A 209 -7.54 1.62 9.11
C ASP A 209 -7.07 0.24 9.59
N LEU A 210 -7.88 -0.80 9.33
CA LEU A 210 -7.55 -2.19 9.64
C LEU A 210 -6.32 -2.70 8.89
N LEU A 211 -6.16 -2.32 7.63
CA LEU A 211 -4.97 -2.67 6.85
C LEU A 211 -3.70 -2.07 7.45
N TYR A 212 -3.75 -0.82 7.89
CA TYR A 212 -2.61 -0.19 8.57
C TYR A 212 -2.29 -0.89 9.89
N TYR A 213 -3.29 -1.18 10.73
CA TYR A 213 -3.07 -1.96 11.95
C TYR A 213 -2.44 -3.33 11.64
N ARG A 214 -2.98 -4.05 10.65
CA ARG A 214 -2.49 -5.36 10.26
C ARG A 214 -1.07 -5.30 9.70
N ALA A 215 -0.76 -4.30 8.88
CA ALA A 215 0.55 -4.11 8.28
C ALA A 215 1.62 -3.74 9.33
N LEU A 216 1.28 -2.88 10.29
CA LEU A 216 2.15 -2.55 11.42
C LEU A 216 2.37 -3.78 12.31
N LEU A 217 1.33 -4.54 12.64
CA LEU A 217 1.44 -5.77 13.43
C LEU A 217 2.37 -6.79 12.75
N ALA A 218 2.18 -7.03 11.46
CA ALA A 218 3.00 -7.96 10.69
C ALA A 218 4.46 -7.51 10.56
N THR A 219 4.69 -6.19 10.44
CA THR A 219 6.05 -5.64 10.27
C THR A 219 6.82 -5.54 11.59
N LEU A 220 6.17 -5.09 12.66
CA LEU A 220 6.81 -4.82 13.96
C LEU A 220 6.84 -6.04 14.88
N GLY A 221 5.92 -6.98 14.67
CA GLY A 221 5.65 -8.11 15.55
C GLY A 221 4.77 -7.73 16.75
N PRO A 222 4.16 -8.73 17.42
CA PRO A 222 3.15 -8.51 18.46
C PRO A 222 3.65 -7.63 19.62
N GLN A 223 4.86 -7.89 20.13
CA GLN A 223 5.39 -7.18 21.29
C GLN A 223 5.53 -5.67 21.06
N LYS A 224 6.11 -5.26 19.92
CA LYS A 224 6.26 -3.84 19.59
C LYS A 224 4.93 -3.19 19.25
N PHE A 225 4.05 -3.94 18.60
CA PHE A 225 2.70 -3.47 18.28
C PHE A 225 1.87 -3.22 19.55
N ASP A 226 1.93 -4.12 20.52
CA ASP A 226 1.24 -3.98 21.81
C ASP A 226 1.77 -2.78 22.59
N GLU A 227 3.08 -2.54 22.60
CA GLU A 227 3.66 -1.34 23.22
C GLU A 227 3.21 -0.06 22.49
N LEU A 228 3.18 -0.08 21.16
CA LEU A 228 2.78 1.06 20.33
C LEU A 228 1.31 1.45 20.55
N PHE A 229 0.45 0.48 20.87
CA PHE A 229 -0.98 0.66 21.08
C PHE A 229 -1.43 0.31 22.51
N LYS A 230 -0.54 0.47 23.49
CA LYS A 230 -0.82 0.13 24.90
C LYS A 230 -1.99 0.89 25.51
N ASP A 231 -2.26 2.09 25.00
CA ASP A 231 -3.40 2.93 25.43
C ASP A 231 -4.71 2.52 24.74
N GLY A 232 -4.67 1.48 23.90
CA GLY A 232 -5.81 0.87 23.24
C GLY A 232 -5.89 1.18 21.74
N ILE A 233 -6.79 0.44 21.08
CA ILE A 233 -7.17 0.67 19.68
C ILE A 233 -8.62 1.17 19.64
N ARG A 234 -8.87 2.18 18.81
CA ARG A 234 -10.19 2.60 18.40
C ARG A 234 -10.29 2.47 16.88
N ILE A 235 -11.21 1.64 16.41
CA ILE A 235 -11.55 1.55 15.00
C ILE A 235 -12.83 2.36 14.80
N ALA A 236 -12.66 3.51 14.19
CA ALA A 236 -13.74 4.41 13.83
C ALA A 236 -13.30 5.21 12.60
N PRO A 237 -14.13 5.31 11.55
CA PRO A 237 -13.78 6.05 10.35
C PRO A 237 -13.27 7.46 10.69
N ASN A 238 -12.02 7.74 10.32
CA ASN A 238 -11.35 9.02 10.54
C ASN A 238 -11.14 9.46 12.01
N LYS A 239 -11.13 8.53 12.99
CA LYS A 239 -11.05 8.89 14.41
C LYS A 239 -10.10 8.02 15.26
N GLY A 240 -9.49 6.99 14.67
CA GLY A 240 -8.62 6.07 15.40
C GLY A 240 -7.21 6.62 15.64
N PRO A 241 -6.44 6.08 16.60
CA PRO A 241 -5.03 6.47 16.80
C PRO A 241 -4.13 6.07 15.61
N ILE A 242 -4.62 5.23 14.69
CA ILE A 242 -3.88 4.80 13.50
C ILE A 242 -3.50 5.93 12.56
N GLN A 243 -4.26 7.04 12.56
CA GLN A 243 -4.03 8.18 11.67
C GLN A 243 -2.65 8.81 11.83
N LYS A 244 -2.05 8.65 13.01
CA LYS A 244 -0.70 9.13 13.30
C LYS A 244 0.36 8.44 12.42
N TYR A 245 0.11 7.21 11.99
CA TYR A 245 1.08 6.36 11.29
C TYR A 245 0.96 6.42 9.77
N TYR A 246 0.20 7.38 9.24
CA TYR A 246 0.20 7.70 7.83
C TYR A 246 0.18 9.20 7.57
N THR A 247 0.69 9.60 6.41
CA THR A 247 0.79 10.98 5.97
C THR A 247 -0.06 11.16 4.73
N VAL A 248 -0.79 12.27 4.67
CA VAL A 248 -1.63 12.64 3.52
C VAL A 248 -0.85 13.63 2.66
N GLU A 249 -0.66 13.30 1.39
CA GLU A 249 0.07 14.09 0.41
C GLU A 249 -0.80 14.34 -0.83
N CYS A 250 -0.62 15.50 -1.47
CA CYS A 250 -1.15 15.73 -2.82
C CYS A 250 -0.06 15.33 -3.82
N ARG A 251 -0.37 14.47 -4.79
CA ARG A 251 0.58 14.13 -5.85
C ARG A 251 0.10 14.62 -7.21
N PRO A 252 0.96 15.32 -7.98
CA PRO A 252 0.53 15.96 -9.22
C PRO A 252 0.17 14.97 -10.33
N ASN A 253 0.66 13.72 -10.26
CA ASN A 253 0.35 12.70 -11.27
C ASN A 253 0.52 11.27 -10.74
N ARG A 254 -0.14 10.33 -11.42
CA ARG A 254 -0.12 8.88 -11.11
C ARG A 254 1.25 8.22 -11.25
N ALA A 255 2.16 8.77 -12.05
CA ALA A 255 3.48 8.19 -12.26
C ALA A 255 4.36 8.24 -10.99
N SER A 256 3.98 9.09 -10.02
CA SER A 256 4.63 9.18 -8.71
C SER A 256 4.09 8.21 -7.66
N LEU A 257 3.03 7.44 -7.97
CA LEU A 257 2.44 6.48 -7.04
C LEU A 257 3.35 5.27 -6.84
N GLN A 258 3.39 4.80 -5.61
CA GLN A 258 4.13 3.62 -5.20
C GLN A 258 3.19 2.51 -4.77
N LYS A 259 3.65 1.26 -4.90
CA LYS A 259 2.95 0.12 -4.32
C LYS A 259 2.70 0.35 -2.82
N GLY A 260 1.50 0.05 -2.35
CA GLY A 260 1.08 0.27 -0.97
C GLY A 260 0.64 1.70 -0.65
N ASP A 261 0.73 2.65 -1.59
CA ASP A 261 0.04 3.93 -1.42
C ASP A 261 -1.47 3.69 -1.32
N TRP A 262 -2.13 4.35 -0.37
CA TRP A 262 -3.58 4.45 -0.32
C TRP A 262 -4.01 5.69 -1.11
N VAL A 263 -4.96 5.51 -2.02
CA VAL A 263 -5.52 6.57 -2.86
C VAL A 263 -7.04 6.59 -2.74
N TYR A 264 -7.64 7.70 -3.17
CA TYR A 264 -9.09 7.82 -3.27
C TYR A 264 -9.53 8.07 -4.70
N PHE A 265 -10.51 7.30 -5.17
CA PHE A 265 -11.19 7.55 -6.43
C PHE A 265 -12.50 8.27 -6.14
N TYR A 266 -12.60 9.55 -6.49
CA TYR A 266 -13.86 10.27 -6.38
C TYR A 266 -14.84 9.82 -7.46
N ASN A 267 -16.11 9.66 -7.09
CA ASN A 267 -17.19 9.66 -8.07
C ASN A 267 -17.57 11.11 -8.43
N HIS A 268 -18.52 11.27 -9.35
CA HIS A 268 -19.08 12.56 -9.72
C HIS A 268 -19.53 13.36 -8.48
N PRO A 269 -19.27 14.68 -8.39
CA PRO A 269 -19.66 15.51 -7.24
C PRO A 269 -21.15 15.45 -6.91
N ASP A 270 -21.99 15.36 -7.94
CA ASP A 270 -23.44 15.15 -7.78
C ASP A 270 -23.86 13.73 -7.39
N TYR A 271 -22.94 12.78 -7.17
CA TYR A 271 -23.30 11.41 -6.83
C TYR A 271 -24.19 11.36 -5.59
N LEU A 272 -23.80 12.07 -4.51
CA LEU A 272 -24.62 12.14 -3.31
C LEU A 272 -25.93 12.91 -3.52
N ASN A 273 -25.96 13.86 -4.44
CA ASN A 273 -27.20 14.57 -4.76
C ASN A 273 -28.20 13.66 -5.51
N ARG A 274 -27.69 12.80 -6.41
CA ARG A 274 -28.46 11.82 -7.18
C ARG A 274 -28.89 10.62 -6.33
N HIS A 275 -27.97 10.07 -5.53
CA HIS A 275 -28.14 8.78 -4.82
C HIS A 275 -28.24 8.89 -3.30
N GLY A 276 -28.23 10.10 -2.73
CA GLY A 276 -28.16 10.38 -1.29
C GLY A 276 -29.28 9.81 -0.42
N GLN A 277 -30.40 9.40 -1.03
CA GLN A 277 -31.54 8.78 -0.34
C GLN A 277 -31.66 7.27 -0.61
N SER A 278 -30.69 6.67 -1.30
CA SER A 278 -30.69 5.26 -1.69
C SER A 278 -29.76 4.40 -0.81
N LEU A 279 -29.76 3.09 -1.02
CA LEU A 279 -28.73 2.18 -0.47
C LEU A 279 -27.37 2.35 -1.17
N ASN A 280 -27.33 2.97 -2.36
CA ASN A 280 -26.12 3.09 -3.17
C ASN A 280 -25.20 4.23 -2.74
N ARG A 281 -25.50 4.93 -1.65
CA ARG A 281 -24.67 6.06 -1.14
C ARG A 281 -23.18 5.72 -0.95
N ALA A 282 -22.85 4.43 -0.82
CA ALA A 282 -21.48 3.96 -0.66
C ALA A 282 -20.57 4.28 -1.86
N PHE A 283 -21.12 4.42 -3.08
CA PHE A 283 -20.31 4.66 -4.29
C PHE A 283 -20.02 6.15 -4.54
N GLN A 284 -20.02 7.00 -3.52
CA GLN A 284 -19.53 8.39 -3.64
C GLN A 284 -18.04 8.47 -4.01
N GLY A 285 -17.32 7.37 -3.83
CA GLY A 285 -15.95 7.16 -4.24
C GLY A 285 -15.41 5.87 -3.62
N GLU A 286 -14.15 5.53 -3.92
CA GLU A 286 -13.53 4.27 -3.50
C GLU A 286 -12.15 4.52 -2.88
N ASN A 287 -11.96 4.02 -1.66
CA ASN A 287 -10.65 3.91 -1.04
C ASN A 287 -9.92 2.71 -1.63
N ALA A 288 -8.72 2.91 -2.19
CA ALA A 288 -7.98 1.83 -2.83
C ALA A 288 -6.50 1.83 -2.47
N ILE A 289 -5.89 0.66 -2.45
CA ILE A 289 -4.45 0.47 -2.33
C ILE A 289 -3.85 0.28 -3.72
N VAL A 290 -2.75 0.97 -4.01
CA VAL A 290 -1.95 0.76 -5.22
C VAL A 290 -1.24 -0.59 -5.12
N THR A 291 -1.58 -1.54 -5.99
CA THR A 291 -0.97 -2.88 -5.97
C THR A 291 0.30 -2.97 -6.83
N GLY A 292 0.56 -1.94 -7.63
CA GLY A 292 1.69 -1.84 -8.57
C GLY A 292 1.22 -1.89 -10.02
N ASN A 293 2.11 -1.57 -10.98
CA ASN A 293 1.83 -1.63 -12.41
C ASN A 293 0.53 -0.89 -12.83
N ASN A 294 0.27 0.29 -12.23
CA ASN A 294 -0.92 1.10 -12.49
C ASN A 294 -2.27 0.39 -12.16
N LYS A 295 -2.23 -0.51 -11.17
CA LYS A 295 -3.40 -1.22 -10.64
C LYS A 295 -3.70 -0.87 -9.19
N TYR A 296 -4.96 -1.10 -8.82
CA TYR A 296 -5.56 -0.67 -7.56
C TYR A 296 -6.52 -1.75 -7.06
N ALA A 297 -6.65 -1.89 -5.74
CA ALA A 297 -7.63 -2.75 -5.12
C ALA A 297 -8.33 -2.02 -3.96
N GLY A 298 -9.65 -2.05 -3.94
CA GLY A 298 -10.49 -1.44 -2.90
C GLY A 298 -11.19 -2.50 -2.05
N PHE A 299 -11.93 -2.09 -1.01
CA PHE A 299 -12.63 -3.06 -0.17
C PHE A 299 -13.94 -3.50 -0.84
N GLY A 300 -14.01 -4.76 -1.26
CA GLY A 300 -15.08 -5.28 -2.12
C GLY A 300 -14.80 -5.10 -3.62
N VAL A 301 -13.69 -4.45 -3.99
CA VAL A 301 -13.28 -4.23 -5.38
C VAL A 301 -11.95 -4.95 -5.64
N LEU A 302 -11.99 -5.95 -6.52
CA LEU A 302 -10.80 -6.72 -6.88
C LEU A 302 -9.78 -5.85 -7.61
N GLU A 303 -8.53 -6.34 -7.65
CA GLU A 303 -7.45 -5.67 -8.36
C GLU A 303 -7.85 -5.34 -9.81
N SER A 304 -7.79 -4.05 -10.16
CA SER A 304 -8.20 -3.56 -11.46
C SER A 304 -7.41 -2.32 -11.88
N SER A 305 -7.53 -1.94 -13.15
CA SER A 305 -6.85 -0.75 -13.70
C SER A 305 -7.57 0.54 -13.28
N ASN A 306 -6.87 1.69 -13.37
CA ASN A 306 -7.49 3.00 -13.17
C ASN A 306 -8.76 3.19 -14.03
N ALA A 307 -8.70 2.80 -15.32
CA ALA A 307 -9.83 2.91 -16.23
C ALA A 307 -11.02 2.06 -15.75
N ARG A 308 -10.76 0.84 -15.25
CA ARG A 308 -11.83 -0.02 -14.73
C ARG A 308 -12.45 0.54 -13.44
N MET A 309 -11.62 1.02 -12.50
CA MET A 309 -12.12 1.67 -11.27
C MET A 309 -13.04 2.85 -11.60
N ARG A 310 -12.62 3.71 -12.56
CA ARG A 310 -13.43 4.85 -13.01
C ARG A 310 -14.72 4.41 -13.71
N GLN A 311 -14.65 3.37 -14.54
CA GLN A 311 -15.83 2.81 -15.19
C GLN A 311 -16.86 2.30 -14.16
N GLU A 312 -16.41 1.65 -13.08
CA GLU A 312 -17.32 1.18 -12.03
C GLU A 312 -18.03 2.33 -11.32
N LEU A 313 -17.33 3.44 -11.03
CA LEU A 313 -17.93 4.63 -10.45
C LEU A 313 -18.91 5.31 -11.41
N PHE A 314 -18.57 5.38 -12.70
CA PHE A 314 -19.47 5.86 -13.76
C PHE A 314 -20.75 5.03 -13.84
N ASP A 315 -20.60 3.70 -13.91
CA ASP A 315 -21.72 2.77 -13.97
C ASP A 315 -22.62 2.93 -12.72
N ALA A 316 -22.02 3.10 -11.55
CA ALA A 316 -22.74 3.33 -10.29
C ALA A 316 -23.50 4.67 -10.28
N TYR A 317 -22.95 5.74 -10.87
CA TYR A 317 -23.66 7.01 -11.01
C TYR A 317 -24.90 6.84 -11.89
N ASN A 318 -24.76 6.12 -13.00
CA ASN A 318 -25.81 5.92 -14.00
C ASN A 318 -26.93 4.96 -13.59
N LEU A 319 -26.83 4.30 -12.44
CA LEU A 319 -27.96 3.55 -11.90
C LEU A 319 -29.18 4.47 -11.69
N PRO A 320 -30.43 3.94 -11.82
CA PRO A 320 -31.62 4.70 -11.49
C PRO A 320 -31.61 5.11 -10.01
N PRO A 321 -31.73 6.40 -9.67
CA PRO A 321 -31.72 6.83 -8.28
C PRO A 321 -32.97 6.32 -7.55
N LYS A 322 -32.79 5.93 -6.30
CA LYS A 322 -33.88 5.47 -5.43
C LYS A 322 -33.98 6.32 -4.17
N LYS A 323 -35.16 6.38 -3.58
CA LYS A 323 -35.41 6.98 -2.26
C LYS A 323 -36.15 6.00 -1.36
N TYR A 324 -35.83 6.02 -0.07
CA TYR A 324 -36.56 5.23 0.92
C TYR A 324 -37.97 5.81 1.11
N ASP A 325 -38.98 4.97 0.89
CA ASP A 325 -40.37 5.26 1.20
C ASP A 325 -40.71 4.68 2.58
N PRO A 326 -40.99 5.53 3.59
CA PRO A 326 -41.30 5.07 4.94
C PRO A 326 -42.64 4.33 5.04
N VAL A 327 -43.56 4.53 4.10
CA VAL A 327 -44.88 3.89 4.09
C VAL A 327 -44.75 2.43 3.66
N THR A 328 -44.12 2.20 2.51
CA THR A 328 -43.90 0.85 1.98
C THR A 328 -42.70 0.14 2.61
N LYS A 329 -41.83 0.89 3.31
CA LYS A 329 -40.52 0.43 3.83
C LYS A 329 -39.62 -0.12 2.72
N GLN A 330 -39.74 0.43 1.52
CA GLN A 330 -38.99 0.01 0.33
C GLN A 330 -38.26 1.19 -0.30
N TYR A 331 -37.22 0.89 -1.08
CA TYR A 331 -36.57 1.89 -1.92
C TYR A 331 -37.26 1.96 -3.27
N VAL A 332 -37.91 3.09 -3.55
CA VAL A 332 -38.66 3.36 -4.79
C VAL A 332 -37.88 4.28 -5.71
N TYR A 333 -38.21 4.29 -6.99
CA TYR A 333 -37.57 5.15 -7.98
C TYR A 333 -37.74 6.63 -7.66
N ASN A 334 -36.66 7.41 -7.74
CA ASN A 334 -36.64 8.83 -7.45
C ASN A 334 -36.63 9.65 -8.75
N GLN A 335 -37.82 9.84 -9.34
CA GLN A 335 -38.01 10.60 -10.59
C GLN A 335 -37.46 12.03 -10.51
N GLU A 336 -37.59 12.70 -9.36
CA GLU A 336 -37.12 14.06 -9.16
C GLU A 336 -35.59 14.14 -9.24
N ALA A 337 -34.89 13.20 -8.60
CA ALA A 337 -33.44 13.14 -8.66
C ALA A 337 -32.94 12.78 -10.07
N ASP A 338 -33.58 11.83 -10.75
CA ASP A 338 -33.17 11.43 -12.10
C ASP A 338 -33.36 12.56 -13.13
N LYS A 339 -34.44 13.35 -12.99
CA LYS A 339 -34.66 14.54 -13.81
C LYS A 339 -33.65 15.66 -13.51
N LYS A 340 -33.31 15.86 -12.23
CA LYS A 340 -32.43 16.96 -11.80
C LYS A 340 -30.96 16.68 -12.10
N TYR A 341 -30.53 15.42 -11.96
CA TYR A 341 -29.16 14.99 -12.18
C TYR A 341 -29.21 13.86 -13.21
N PRO A 342 -29.23 14.14 -14.52
CA PRO A 342 -29.42 13.12 -15.55
C PRO A 342 -28.22 12.15 -15.66
N PRO A 343 -28.40 10.96 -16.26
CA PRO A 343 -27.29 10.03 -16.50
C PRO A 343 -26.17 10.68 -17.33
N LEU A 344 -24.93 10.30 -17.03
CA LEU A 344 -23.75 10.71 -17.77
C LEU A 344 -23.63 9.88 -19.05
N THR A 345 -23.15 10.49 -20.13
CA THR A 345 -22.99 9.85 -21.44
C THR A 345 -21.57 9.38 -21.71
N ASP A 346 -20.58 9.84 -20.94
CA ASP A 346 -19.16 9.57 -21.16
C ASP A 346 -18.41 9.42 -19.82
N PRO A 347 -17.68 8.32 -19.55
CA PRO A 347 -16.90 8.13 -18.33
C PRO A 347 -15.77 9.15 -18.12
N ASP A 348 -15.37 9.85 -19.18
CA ASP A 348 -14.42 10.97 -19.10
C ASP A 348 -15.07 12.30 -18.73
N THR A 349 -16.41 12.36 -18.71
CA THR A 349 -17.16 13.54 -18.27
C THR A 349 -17.39 13.61 -16.77
N ILE A 350 -16.82 12.71 -15.94
CA ILE A 350 -16.87 12.83 -14.46
C ILE A 350 -16.09 14.11 -14.05
N PRO A 351 -16.76 15.26 -13.81
CA PRO A 351 -16.09 16.50 -13.47
C PRO A 351 -15.74 16.42 -11.99
N GLY A 352 -14.48 16.22 -11.62
CA GLY A 352 -14.09 16.15 -10.20
C GLY A 352 -13.31 14.91 -9.79
N LEU A 353 -12.37 14.45 -10.62
CA LEU A 353 -11.29 13.57 -10.16
C LEU A 353 -10.25 14.32 -9.32
N THR A 354 -10.36 15.63 -9.18
CA THR A 354 -9.58 16.46 -8.26
C THR A 354 -10.27 16.51 -6.91
N ALA A 355 -9.53 16.29 -5.82
CA ALA A 355 -10.07 16.28 -4.47
C ALA A 355 -10.91 17.55 -4.19
N PRO A 356 -12.11 17.42 -3.56
CA PRO A 356 -12.95 18.57 -3.23
C PRO A 356 -12.35 19.47 -2.14
N ARG A 357 -11.18 19.12 -1.58
CA ARG A 357 -10.47 19.89 -0.55
C ARG A 357 -9.13 20.41 -1.07
N GLY A 358 -9.04 21.73 -1.25
CA GLY A 358 -7.77 22.48 -1.27
C GLY A 358 -6.86 22.24 -2.48
N ASP A 359 -5.57 22.05 -2.20
CA ASP A 359 -4.46 22.13 -3.16
C ASP A 359 -4.22 20.84 -3.97
N CYS A 360 -4.93 19.74 -3.64
CA CYS A 360 -4.79 18.46 -4.33
C CYS A 360 -5.59 18.44 -5.65
N LYS A 361 -4.90 18.28 -6.79
CA LYS A 361 -5.49 18.30 -8.14
C LYS A 361 -5.20 17.03 -8.96
N GLY A 362 -4.68 15.97 -8.34
CA GLY A 362 -4.42 14.69 -8.99
C GLY A 362 -5.68 13.84 -9.13
N GLU A 363 -5.70 12.96 -10.13
CA GLU A 363 -6.86 12.11 -10.48
C GLU A 363 -7.23 11.05 -9.41
N VAL A 364 -6.33 10.79 -8.47
CA VAL A 364 -6.46 9.79 -7.40
C VAL A 364 -5.88 10.33 -6.09
N ASP A 365 -6.16 11.60 -5.81
CA ASP A 365 -5.78 12.27 -4.57
C ASP A 365 -6.88 12.14 -3.49
N PRO A 366 -6.56 12.33 -2.20
CA PRO A 366 -5.20 12.41 -1.68
C PRO A 366 -4.47 11.06 -1.77
N VAL A 367 -3.14 11.13 -1.80
CA VAL A 367 -2.27 9.96 -1.66
C VAL A 367 -1.86 9.86 -0.20
N VAL A 368 -2.04 8.69 0.39
CA VAL A 368 -1.70 8.42 1.78
C VAL A 368 -0.59 7.37 1.84
N THR A 369 0.47 7.68 2.56
CA THR A 369 1.66 6.82 2.69
C THR A 369 1.98 6.52 4.15
N PRO A 370 2.71 5.43 4.46
CA PRO A 370 3.19 5.19 5.81
C PRO A 370 4.01 6.37 6.35
N ASN A 371 3.70 6.84 7.56
CA ASN A 371 4.45 7.89 8.22
C ASN A 371 5.64 7.29 8.97
N MET A 372 6.75 7.15 8.25
CA MET A 372 7.94 6.49 8.78
C MET A 372 8.66 7.27 9.89
N ASP A 373 8.27 8.52 10.16
CA ASP A 373 8.79 9.28 11.31
C ASP A 373 8.06 8.93 12.62
N GLU A 374 6.82 8.44 12.53
CA GLU A 374 6.02 8.03 13.70
C GLU A 374 6.08 6.52 13.98
N ILE A 375 6.65 5.72 13.05
CA ILE A 375 6.73 4.26 13.16
C ILE A 375 8.09 3.85 13.75
N PRO A 376 8.13 3.20 14.94
CA PRO A 376 9.38 2.89 15.67
C PRO A 376 10.20 1.78 15.04
#